data_AF-A0AAV7VFZ3-F1
#
_entry.id   AF-A0AAV7VFZ3-F1
#
_cell.length_a   1.000
_cell.length_b   1.000
_cell.length_c   1.000
_cell.angle_alpha   90.00
_cell.angle_beta   90.00
_cell.angle_gamma   90.00
#
_symmetry.space_group_name_H-M   'P 1'
#
loop_
_entity.id
_entity.type
_entity.pdbx_description
1 polymer ?
#
loop_
_entity_poly.entity_id
_entity_poly.type
_entity_poly.pdbx_seq_one_letter_code
_entity_poly.pdbx_strand_id
1 'polypeptide(L)'
;MHTQVVDLGERTPWCLVTHTNCRTKNCIFMITCPCSYRYIGMTTRMVKTRINEHRSTLRCQRASTKLTKHFIESQHTPDDLRWAVLERITSTKDCTRRLFEKEQHWVFNLETHRSGLNDDIPWLEFTNQ
;
A
#
# COMPACT_ATOMS: atom_id res chain seq x y z
N MET A 1 -18.45 -4.79 12.83
CA MET A 1 -17.37 -5.18 11.90
C MET A 1 -17.64 -4.45 10.60
N HIS A 2 -16.79 -3.51 10.20
CA HIS A 2 -16.94 -2.79 8.93
C HIS A 2 -16.04 -3.47 7.90
N THR A 3 -16.65 -4.12 6.92
CA THR A 3 -15.97 -4.61 5.72
C THR A 3 -15.63 -3.39 4.87
N GLN A 4 -14.34 -3.16 4.62
CA GLN A 4 -13.92 -2.13 3.69
C GLN A 4 -13.93 -2.73 2.29
N VAL A 5 -14.94 -2.37 1.50
CA VAL A 5 -14.99 -2.66 0.07
C VAL A 5 -14.21 -1.54 -0.62
N VAL A 6 -13.10 -1.90 -1.27
CA VAL A 6 -12.36 -0.98 -2.16
C VAL A 6 -12.77 -1.29 -3.59
N ASP A 7 -13.41 -0.32 -4.23
CA ASP A 7 -13.62 -0.34 -5.67
C ASP A 7 -12.29 0.02 -6.36
N LEU A 8 -11.70 -0.96 -7.04
CA LEU A 8 -10.40 -0.82 -7.69
C LEU A 8 -10.50 -0.35 -9.14
N GLY A 9 -11.71 -0.09 -9.67
CA GLY A 9 -11.89 0.26 -11.07
C GLY A 9 -11.63 -0.94 -11.98
N GLU A 10 -12.44 -1.07 -13.02
CA GLU A 10 -12.50 -2.24 -13.90
C GLU A 10 -11.15 -2.56 -14.56
N ARG A 11 -10.46 -3.59 -14.06
CA ARG A 11 -9.65 -4.58 -14.81
C ARG A 11 -9.10 -5.62 -13.84
N THR A 12 -9.57 -6.86 -14.02
CA THR A 12 -9.29 -8.11 -13.27
C THR A 12 -9.92 -8.24 -11.87
N PRO A 13 -10.61 -9.36 -11.57
CA PRO A 13 -11.10 -9.65 -10.23
C PRO A 13 -9.91 -10.09 -9.38
N TRP A 14 -9.19 -9.12 -8.82
CA TRP A 14 -8.28 -9.42 -7.74
C TRP A 14 -9.12 -9.95 -6.57
N CYS A 15 -8.92 -11.21 -6.19
CA CYS A 15 -9.56 -11.80 -5.02
C CYS A 15 -9.09 -11.06 -3.76
N LEU A 16 -9.77 -9.97 -3.42
CA LEU A 16 -9.58 -9.29 -2.14
C LEU A 16 -9.88 -10.29 -1.03
N VAL A 17 -8.91 -10.48 -0.13
CA VAL A 17 -9.07 -11.41 0.98
C VAL A 17 -10.20 -10.91 1.87
N THR A 18 -11.31 -11.65 1.91
CA THR A 18 -12.56 -11.29 2.60
C THR A 18 -12.47 -11.25 4.13
N HIS A 19 -11.32 -11.65 4.71
CA HIS A 19 -11.08 -11.69 6.15
C HIS A 19 -9.82 -10.91 6.55
N THR A 20 -9.84 -9.60 6.30
CA THR A 20 -8.79 -8.68 6.77
C THR A 20 -9.39 -7.62 7.70
N ASN A 21 -8.58 -7.15 8.65
CA ASN A 21 -8.93 -6.02 9.50
C ASN A 21 -7.67 -5.21 9.84
N CYS A 22 -7.81 -4.17 10.65
CA CYS A 22 -6.70 -3.29 11.01
C CYS A 22 -5.54 -3.99 11.77
N ARG A 23 -5.75 -5.21 12.27
CA ARG A 23 -4.74 -6.04 12.94
C ARG A 23 -4.09 -7.07 12.01
N THR A 24 -4.47 -7.13 10.73
CA THR A 24 -3.82 -8.01 9.75
C THR A 24 -2.33 -7.74 9.71
N LYS A 25 -1.52 -8.81 9.74
CA LYS A 25 -0.07 -8.82 9.57
C LYS A 25 0.31 -9.50 8.26
N ASN A 26 1.55 -9.33 7.82
CA ASN A 26 2.12 -9.96 6.63
C ASN A 26 1.24 -9.69 5.41
N CYS A 27 1.06 -8.42 5.07
CA CYS A 27 0.15 -8.03 4.01
C CYS A 27 0.68 -6.91 3.13
N ILE A 28 0.17 -6.89 1.91
CA ILE A 28 0.23 -5.77 0.99
C ILE A 28 -0.97 -4.87 1.27
N PHE A 29 -0.72 -3.59 1.45
CA PHE A 29 -1.75 -2.58 1.67
C PHE A 29 -1.65 -1.48 0.62
N MET A 30 -2.77 -0.81 0.41
CA MET A 30 -2.88 0.36 -0.45
C MET A 30 -3.27 1.56 0.40
N ILE A 31 -2.69 2.72 0.08
CA ILE A 31 -3.17 4.03 0.49
C ILE A 31 -3.74 4.73 -0.76
N THR A 32 -4.90 5.34 -0.61
CA THR A 32 -5.58 6.10 -1.68
C THR A 32 -5.73 7.55 -1.22
N CYS A 33 -5.23 8.46 -2.06
CA CYS A 33 -5.40 9.90 -1.92
C CYS A 33 -6.77 10.33 -2.48
N PRO A 34 -7.39 11.42 -1.98
CA PRO A 34 -8.56 12.04 -2.62
C PRO A 34 -8.36 12.36 -4.12
N CYS A 35 -7.12 12.65 -4.55
CA CYS A 35 -6.77 12.83 -5.97
C CYS A 35 -6.80 11.53 -6.80
N SER A 36 -7.24 10.40 -6.23
CA SER A 36 -7.23 9.07 -6.84
C SER A 36 -5.86 8.45 -7.10
N TYR A 37 -4.77 9.12 -6.73
CA TYR A 37 -3.44 8.52 -6.72
C TYR A 37 -3.30 7.47 -5.60
N ARG A 38 -2.52 6.42 -5.89
CA ARG A 38 -2.37 5.25 -5.01
C ARG A 38 -0.91 5.04 -4.61
N TYR A 39 -0.70 4.58 -3.39
CA TYR A 39 0.57 4.07 -2.87
C TYR A 39 0.38 2.62 -2.44
N ILE A 40 1.28 1.73 -2.84
CA ILE A 40 1.31 0.34 -2.39
C ILE A 40 2.48 0.17 -1.42
N GLY A 41 2.23 -0.52 -0.31
CA GLY A 41 3.27 -0.88 0.64
C GLY A 41 3.09 -2.30 1.17
N MET A 42 4.19 -2.91 1.63
CA MET A 42 4.13 -4.15 2.40
C MET A 42 4.43 -3.95 3.88
N THR A 43 3.93 -4.86 4.72
CA THR A 43 4.29 -4.89 6.14
C THR A 43 4.20 -6.29 6.73
N THR A 44 5.18 -6.62 7.58
CA THR A 44 5.15 -7.79 8.46
C THR A 44 4.44 -7.52 9.80
N ARG A 45 4.23 -6.23 10.13
CA ARG A 45 3.55 -5.77 11.35
C ARG A 45 2.04 -5.64 11.10
N MET A 46 1.30 -5.22 12.12
CA MET A 46 -0.13 -4.92 11.92
C MET A 46 -0.27 -3.73 10.97
N VAL A 47 -1.13 -3.84 9.96
CA VAL A 47 -1.36 -2.77 8.97
C VAL A 47 -1.69 -1.43 9.61
N LYS A 48 -2.52 -1.40 10.68
CA LYS A 48 -2.83 -0.17 11.41
C LYS A 48 -1.59 0.56 11.91
N THR A 49 -0.57 -0.18 12.31
CA THR A 49 0.66 0.40 12.84
C THR A 49 1.41 1.10 11.74
N ARG A 50 1.50 0.49 10.55
CA ARG A 50 2.16 1.11 9.41
C ARG A 50 1.39 2.33 8.90
N ILE A 51 0.06 2.26 8.84
CA ILE A 51 -0.78 3.42 8.48
C ILE A 51 -0.59 4.58 9.47
N ASN A 52 -0.51 4.30 10.77
CA ASN A 52 -0.29 5.35 11.77
C ASN A 52 1.10 5.99 11.67
N GLU A 53 2.13 5.23 11.28
CA GLU A 53 3.45 5.79 10.98
C GLU A 53 3.38 6.76 9.80
N HIS A 54 2.72 6.38 8.68
CA HIS A 54 2.50 7.30 7.55
C HIS A 54 1.75 8.56 7.98
N ARG A 55 0.66 8.42 8.76
CA ARG A 55 -0.07 9.58 9.30
C ARG A 55 0.81 10.46 10.18
N SER A 56 1.70 9.87 10.99
CA SER A 56 2.62 10.64 11.83
C SER A 56 3.63 11.42 10.99
N THR A 57 4.17 10.81 9.93
CA THR A 57 5.09 11.48 9.00
C THR A 57 4.41 12.67 8.33
N LEU A 58 3.15 12.52 7.92
CA LEU A 58 2.33 13.61 7.37
C LEU A 58 2.08 14.74 8.39
N ARG A 59 1.70 14.41 9.63
CA ARG A 59 1.53 15.41 10.70
C ARG A 59 2.79 16.21 10.97
N CYS A 60 3.93 15.54 10.95
CA CYS A 60 5.23 16.19 11.14
C CYS A 60 5.76 16.87 9.87
N GLN A 61 4.99 16.91 8.78
CA GLN A 61 5.36 17.51 7.48
C GLN A 61 6.74 17.07 6.96
N ARG A 62 7.07 15.78 7.15
CA ARG A 62 8.35 15.23 6.67
C ARG A 62 8.21 14.80 5.20
N ALA A 63 8.63 15.69 4.29
CA ALA A 63 8.54 15.53 2.85
C ALA A 63 9.62 14.60 2.25
N SER A 64 9.74 13.37 2.76
CA SER A 64 10.79 12.42 2.35
C SER A 64 10.39 11.46 1.23
N THR A 65 9.09 11.31 0.92
CA THR A 65 8.59 10.38 -0.11
C THR A 65 7.61 11.08 -1.06
N LYS A 66 7.40 10.54 -2.26
CA LYS A 66 6.36 11.04 -3.20
C LYS A 66 5.00 11.13 -2.53
N LEU A 67 4.63 10.10 -1.75
CA LEU A 67 3.40 10.11 -0.94
C LEU A 67 3.31 11.33 -0.01
N THR A 68 4.34 11.61 0.80
CA THR A 68 4.26 12.69 1.78
C THR A 68 4.37 14.07 1.15
N LYS A 69 5.22 14.23 0.12
CA LYS A 69 5.31 15.44 -0.70
C LYS A 69 3.97 15.79 -1.31
N HIS A 70 3.34 14.83 -2.00
CA HIS A 70 2.05 15.04 -2.66
C HIS A 70 0.96 15.50 -1.69
N PHE A 71 0.84 14.86 -0.52
CA PHE A 71 -0.15 15.26 0.48
C PHE A 71 0.09 16.69 0.99
N ILE A 72 1.35 17.07 1.25
CA ILE A 72 1.69 18.42 1.70
C ILE A 72 1.38 19.46 0.61
N GLU A 73 1.82 19.22 -0.62
CA GLU A 73 1.64 20.12 -1.76
C GLU A 73 0.17 20.28 -2.16
N SER A 74 -0.61 19.20 -2.06
CA SER A 74 -2.04 19.19 -2.35
C SER A 74 -2.91 19.62 -1.16
N GLN A 75 -2.29 20.06 -0.05
CA GLN A 75 -2.95 20.49 1.18
C GLN A 75 -3.91 19.42 1.77
N HIS A 76 -3.56 18.15 1.59
CA HIS A 76 -4.26 17.02 2.20
C HIS A 76 -3.72 16.72 3.59
N THR A 77 -4.61 16.24 4.45
CA THR A 77 -4.33 15.91 5.84
C THR A 77 -4.19 14.40 6.03
N PRO A 78 -3.61 13.95 7.15
CA PRO A 78 -3.56 12.53 7.51
C PRO A 78 -4.94 11.84 7.62
N ASP A 79 -6.01 12.61 7.80
CA ASP A 79 -7.38 12.11 7.93
C ASP A 79 -8.03 11.84 6.56
N ASP A 80 -7.51 12.48 5.50
CA ASP A 80 -7.88 12.21 4.10
C ASP A 80 -7.34 10.87 3.59
N LEU A 81 -6.40 10.26 4.32
CA LEU A 81 -5.79 8.98 4.00
C LEU A 81 -6.82 7.86 4.11
N ARG A 82 -7.23 7.32 2.96
CA ARG A 82 -7.97 6.05 2.85
C ARG A 82 -6.99 4.91 2.63
N TRP A 83 -7.29 3.74 3.18
CA TRP A 83 -6.42 2.57 3.03
C TRP A 83 -7.22 1.29 3.01
N ALA A 84 -6.64 0.24 2.43
CA ALA A 84 -7.17 -1.12 2.44
C ALA A 84 -6.04 -2.15 2.41
N VAL A 85 -6.35 -3.39 2.79
CA VAL A 85 -5.46 -4.54 2.56
C VAL A 85 -5.79 -5.14 1.20
N LEU A 86 -4.78 -5.30 0.35
CA LEU A 86 -4.93 -5.93 -0.97
C LEU A 86 -4.73 -7.44 -0.89
N GLU A 87 -3.67 -7.87 -0.22
CA GLU A 87 -3.27 -9.27 -0.16
C GLU A 87 -2.66 -9.60 1.20
N ARG A 88 -3.00 -10.75 1.77
CA ARG A 88 -2.37 -11.27 2.99
C ARG A 88 -1.55 -12.52 2.65
N ILE A 89 -0.29 -12.51 3.04
CA ILE A 89 0.62 -13.64 2.90
C ILE A 89 0.52 -14.52 4.15
N THR A 90 0.05 -15.75 3.97
CA THR A 90 -0.14 -16.73 5.05
C THR A 90 1.04 -17.68 5.22
N SER A 91 1.95 -17.74 4.24
CA SER A 91 3.14 -18.60 4.29
C SER A 91 4.06 -18.20 5.45
N THR A 92 4.50 -19.18 6.23
CA THR A 92 5.47 -19.01 7.32
C THR A 92 6.92 -19.04 6.83
N LYS A 93 7.19 -19.71 5.69
CA LYS A 93 8.51 -19.73 5.04
C LYS A 93 8.66 -18.52 4.11
N ASP A 94 9.81 -17.87 4.16
CA ASP A 94 10.22 -16.73 3.31
C ASP A 94 9.20 -15.58 3.21
N CYS A 95 8.45 -15.33 4.28
CA CYS A 95 7.35 -14.36 4.27
C CYS A 95 7.78 -12.97 3.77
N THR A 96 8.92 -12.46 4.26
CA THR A 96 9.45 -11.15 3.86
C THR A 96 9.80 -11.08 2.38
N ARG A 97 10.47 -12.11 1.84
CA ARG A 97 10.82 -12.17 0.41
C ARG A 97 9.55 -12.16 -0.45
N ARG A 98 8.57 -13.01 -0.10
CA ARG A 98 7.27 -13.05 -0.80
C ARG A 98 6.51 -11.73 -0.71
N LEU A 99 6.56 -11.05 0.44
CA LEU A 99 5.94 -9.73 0.59
C LEU A 99 6.58 -8.70 -0.35
N PHE A 100 7.90 -8.74 -0.51
CA PHE A 100 8.60 -7.82 -1.40
C PHE A 100 8.30 -8.11 -2.88
N GLU A 101 8.33 -9.38 -3.29
CA GLU A 101 7.93 -9.81 -4.64
C GLU A 101 6.49 -9.37 -4.96
N LYS A 102 5.58 -9.54 -3.99
CA LYS A 102 4.17 -9.15 -4.14
C LYS A 102 3.99 -7.63 -4.15
N GLU A 103 4.70 -6.88 -3.32
CA GLU A 103 4.69 -5.42 -3.36
C GLU A 103 5.08 -4.92 -4.75
N GLN A 104 6.17 -5.42 -5.31
CA GLN A 104 6.63 -5.06 -6.66
C GLN A 104 5.58 -5.42 -7.73
N HIS A 105 5.04 -6.63 -7.67
CA HIS A 105 3.96 -7.06 -8.57
C HIS A 105 2.75 -6.09 -8.53
N TRP A 106 2.32 -5.70 -7.34
CA TRP A 106 1.20 -4.76 -7.17
C TRP A 106 1.54 -3.33 -7.63
N VAL A 107 2.73 -2.83 -7.31
CA VAL A 107 3.19 -1.51 -7.77
C VAL A 107 3.25 -1.46 -9.29
N PHE A 108 3.78 -2.50 -9.92
CA PHE A 108 3.88 -2.60 -11.37
C PHE A 108 2.50 -2.64 -12.03
N ASN A 109 1.63 -3.55 -11.60
CA ASN A 109 0.32 -3.75 -12.23
C ASN A 109 -0.65 -2.57 -12.01
N LEU A 110 -0.53 -1.85 -10.90
CA LEU A 110 -1.32 -0.64 -10.63
C LEU A 110 -0.61 0.65 -11.06
N GLU A 111 0.56 0.52 -11.69
CA GLU A 111 1.40 1.63 -12.19
C GLU A 111 1.71 2.72 -11.16
N THR A 112 1.75 2.37 -9.86
CA THR A 112 1.86 3.37 -8.79
C THR A 112 3.24 3.98 -8.67
N HIS A 113 4.24 3.44 -9.36
CA HIS A 113 5.58 4.03 -9.51
C HIS A 113 5.65 5.12 -10.60
N ARG A 114 4.83 5.01 -11.66
CA ARG A 114 4.79 5.99 -12.78
C ARG A 114 3.72 7.04 -12.58
N SER A 115 2.52 6.60 -12.22
CA SER A 115 1.31 7.43 -12.15
C SER A 115 0.65 7.34 -10.77
N GLY A 116 1.46 7.08 -9.73
CA GLY A 116 1.02 7.05 -8.35
C GLY A 116 2.05 7.63 -7.40
N LEU A 117 2.01 7.15 -6.16
CA LEU A 117 2.70 7.74 -5.02
C LEU A 117 3.86 6.88 -4.49
N ASN A 118 4.21 5.79 -5.19
CA ASN A 118 5.40 5.01 -4.88
C ASN A 118 6.65 5.72 -5.41
N ASP A 119 7.64 5.88 -4.54
CA ASP A 119 8.99 6.28 -4.94
C ASP A 119 9.59 5.25 -5.91
N ASP A 120 10.75 5.59 -6.49
CA ASP A 120 11.42 4.70 -7.42
C ASP A 120 11.88 3.44 -6.67
N ILE A 121 11.36 2.29 -7.08
CA ILE A 121 11.63 1.00 -6.44
C ILE A 121 12.79 0.32 -7.15
N PRO A 122 13.82 -0.16 -6.42
CA PRO A 122 14.81 -1.07 -6.99
C PRO A 122 14.12 -2.41 -7.25
N TRP A 123 13.67 -2.61 -8.48
CA TRP A 123 13.04 -3.84 -8.93
C TRP A 123 13.98 -5.01 -8.66
N LEU A 124 13.47 -6.07 -8.02
CA LEU A 124 14.11 -7.35 -8.22
C LEU A 124 13.87 -7.67 -9.68
N GLU A 125 14.93 -7.90 -10.44
CA GLU A 125 14.75 -8.58 -11.71
C GLU A 125 14.01 -9.88 -11.36
N PHE A 126 12.77 -10.01 -11.84
CA PHE A 126 12.04 -11.25 -11.81
C PHE A 126 12.82 -12.21 -12.71
N THR A 127 13.92 -12.77 -12.19
CA THR A 127 14.66 -13.80 -12.89
C THR A 127 13.71 -14.99 -12.98
N ASN A 128 13.22 -15.18 -14.20
CA ASN A 128 12.26 -16.20 -14.60
C ASN A 128 12.52 -17.52 -13.84
N GLN A 129 11.56 -17.93 -13.02
CA GLN A 129 11.36 -19.32 -12.61
C GLN A 129 9.99 -19.76 -13.08
#